data_AF-A0A6A6NY36-F1
#
_entry.id   AF-A0A6A6NY36-F1
#
_cell.length_a   1.000
_cell.length_b   1.000
_cell.length_c   1.000
_cell.angle_alpha   90.00
_cell.angle_beta   90.00
_cell.angle_gamma   90.00
#
_symmetry.space_group_name_H-M   'P 1'
#
loop_
_entity.id
_entity.type
_entity.pdbx_description
1 polymer ?
#
loop_
_entity_poly.entity_id
_entity_poly.type
_entity_poly.pdbx_seq_one_letter_code
_entity_poly.pdbx_strand_id
1 'polypeptide(L)'
;MAEFEPAFLPMYNDDSIRLQEPCVAPNARQWRFEVEADCEAWFHAEISNIVLSAWANYPTILQSSHNKPLSEVNTTETVDVMYSMKYGNAKLPLVIGEFKRNLIHPVQWQSGETPSSSQKKLSRELRGYAHKYQCPHVFCFDGETLLLQFRASKMENLEDEECPVDFWVLPRTNSSCTLRYALYRLLVQGLRRCQGYLGGELTIGNLTTNSRQFYSGRPTWKINGKKELQHPQGFERSIDASTGSFV
;
A
#
# COMPACT_ATOMS: atom_id res chain seq x y z
N MET A 1 -15.87 -1.34 -11.25
CA MET A 1 -14.80 -0.57 -10.56
C MET A 1 -14.75 -1.06 -9.12
N ALA A 2 -13.56 -1.36 -8.59
CA ALA A 2 -13.45 -1.70 -7.18
C ALA A 2 -13.82 -0.46 -6.35
N GLU A 3 -14.77 -0.61 -5.42
CA GLU A 3 -15.00 0.43 -4.42
C GLU A 3 -13.69 0.64 -3.64
N PHE A 4 -13.36 1.90 -3.33
CA PHE A 4 -12.09 2.25 -2.69
C PHE A 4 -11.97 1.61 -1.29
N GLU A 5 -13.04 1.70 -0.49
CA GLU A 5 -13.06 1.22 0.89
C GLU A 5 -12.95 -0.30 1.05
N PRO A 6 -13.76 -1.14 0.39
CA PRO A 6 -13.84 -2.59 0.67
C PRO A 6 -12.58 -3.37 0.28
N ALA A 7 -11.65 -2.75 -0.44
CA ALA A 7 -10.42 -3.39 -0.85
C ALA A 7 -9.33 -3.40 0.20
N PHE A 8 -9.39 -2.45 1.13
CA PHE A 8 -8.52 -2.42 2.28
C PHE A 8 -9.14 -3.19 3.44
N LEU A 9 -8.31 -3.54 4.42
CA LEU A 9 -8.84 -3.89 5.73
C LEU A 9 -9.61 -2.69 6.32
N PRO A 10 -10.61 -2.96 7.18
CA PRO A 10 -11.31 -1.89 7.88
C PRO A 10 -10.32 -1.08 8.73
N MET A 11 -10.70 0.16 9.03
CA MET A 11 -9.98 0.93 10.04
C MET A 11 -10.18 0.26 11.40
N TYR A 12 -9.10 0.13 12.16
CA TYR A 12 -9.09 -0.39 13.52
C TYR A 12 -8.82 0.74 14.51
N ASN A 13 -8.82 0.42 15.81
CA ASN A 13 -8.74 1.42 16.86
C ASN A 13 -7.46 2.27 16.83
N ASP A 14 -6.32 1.71 16.40
CA ASP A 14 -5.06 2.44 16.24
C ASP A 14 -5.08 3.46 15.09
N ASP A 15 -6.00 3.32 14.13
CA ASP A 15 -6.22 4.36 13.12
C ASP A 15 -6.73 5.66 13.76
N SER A 16 -7.57 5.56 14.80
CA SER A 16 -8.07 6.75 15.50
C SER A 16 -6.96 7.54 16.20
N ILE A 17 -5.94 6.84 16.70
CA ILE A 17 -4.79 7.46 17.36
C ILE A 17 -3.91 8.17 16.34
N ARG A 18 -3.57 7.49 15.22
CA ARG A 18 -2.81 8.10 14.13
C ARG A 18 -3.50 9.34 13.55
N LEU A 19 -4.82 9.28 13.36
CA LEU A 19 -5.59 10.39 12.81
C LEU A 19 -5.79 11.56 13.78
N GLN A 20 -5.51 11.38 15.06
CA GLN A 20 -5.50 12.46 16.07
C GLN A 20 -4.13 13.14 16.21
N GLU A 21 -3.08 12.60 15.59
CA GLU A 21 -1.75 13.22 15.62
C GLU A 21 -1.80 14.63 14.99
N PRO A 22 -1.12 15.61 15.60
CA PRO A 22 -1.05 16.96 15.06
C PRO A 22 -0.50 16.97 13.63
N CYS A 23 -1.16 17.73 12.76
CA CYS A 23 -0.72 17.98 11.40
C CYS A 23 -0.66 19.49 11.15
N VAL A 24 0.34 19.93 10.39
CA VAL A 24 0.43 21.30 9.89
C VAL A 24 0.03 21.31 8.43
N ALA A 25 -0.79 22.27 8.02
CA ALA A 25 -1.15 22.45 6.63
C ALA A 25 0.09 22.79 5.77
N PRO A 26 0.12 22.39 4.49
CA PRO A 26 1.20 22.81 3.62
C PRO A 26 1.15 24.33 3.41
N ASN A 27 2.32 24.92 3.19
CA ASN A 27 2.40 26.33 2.81
C ASN A 27 1.68 26.55 1.48
N ALA A 28 0.92 27.65 1.37
CA ALA A 28 0.27 28.01 0.12
C ALA A 28 1.31 28.18 -1.00
N ARG A 29 1.16 27.42 -2.08
CA ARG A 29 2.03 27.42 -3.25
C ARG A 29 1.19 27.34 -4.53
N GLN A 30 1.65 28.01 -5.56
CA GLN A 30 1.19 27.77 -6.92
C GLN A 30 2.12 26.74 -7.57
N TRP A 31 1.53 25.77 -8.27
CA TRP A 31 2.26 24.66 -8.85
C TRP A 31 2.08 24.64 -10.35
N ARG A 32 3.16 24.32 -11.06
CA ARG A 32 3.18 24.09 -12.50
C ARG A 32 3.89 22.77 -12.73
N PHE A 33 3.26 21.85 -13.46
CA PHE A 33 3.82 20.53 -13.74
C PHE A 33 4.47 20.54 -15.12
N GLU A 34 5.73 20.94 -15.21
CA GLU A 34 6.51 20.91 -16.44
C GLU A 34 7.29 19.60 -16.57
N VAL A 35 7.81 19.06 -15.47
CA VAL A 35 8.61 17.83 -15.44
C VAL A 35 8.14 16.86 -14.35
N GLU A 36 8.59 15.62 -14.39
CA GLU A 36 8.25 14.59 -13.38
C GLU A 36 8.63 15.02 -11.96
N ALA A 37 9.75 15.73 -11.81
CA ALA A 37 10.19 16.29 -10.53
C ALA A 37 9.19 17.31 -9.94
N ASP A 38 8.40 18.00 -10.76
CA ASP A 38 7.35 18.90 -10.26
C ASP A 38 6.19 18.12 -9.67
N CYS A 39 5.82 16.99 -10.30
CA CYS A 39 4.79 16.07 -9.80
C CYS A 39 5.23 15.46 -8.45
N GLU A 40 6.48 15.02 -8.35
CA GLU A 40 7.08 14.50 -7.12
C GLU A 40 7.07 15.56 -6.01
N ALA A 41 7.59 16.76 -6.30
CA ALA A 41 7.66 17.86 -5.33
C ALA A 41 6.27 18.25 -4.82
N TRP A 42 5.28 18.30 -5.70
CA TRP A 42 3.88 18.55 -5.35
C TRP A 42 3.32 17.44 -4.47
N PHE A 43 3.50 16.17 -4.87
CA PHE A 43 2.99 15.04 -4.10
C PHE A 43 3.59 15.03 -2.69
N HIS A 44 4.88 15.32 -2.56
CA HIS A 44 5.50 15.39 -1.23
C HIS A 44 4.95 16.53 -0.38
N ALA A 45 4.89 17.73 -0.93
CA ALA A 45 4.43 18.91 -0.20
C ALA A 45 2.95 18.83 0.18
N GLU A 46 2.09 18.41 -0.75
CA GLU A 46 0.65 18.49 -0.61
C GLU A 46 0.02 17.22 -0.04
N ILE A 47 0.72 16.08 -0.10
CA ILE A 47 0.18 14.77 0.29
C ILE A 47 1.09 14.09 1.30
N SER A 48 2.29 13.67 0.88
CA SER A 48 3.15 12.80 1.68
C SER A 48 3.46 13.39 3.05
N ASN A 49 3.96 14.62 3.11
CA ASN A 49 4.38 15.25 4.37
C ASN A 49 3.22 15.41 5.35
N ILE A 50 2.02 15.67 4.82
CA ILE A 50 0.79 15.81 5.60
C ILE A 50 0.35 14.46 6.15
N VAL A 51 0.38 13.41 5.32
CA VAL A 51 0.03 12.05 5.75
C VAL A 51 1.03 11.53 6.78
N LEU A 52 2.33 11.79 6.58
CA LEU A 52 3.39 11.31 7.48
C LEU A 52 3.31 11.87 8.90
N SER A 53 2.62 13.00 9.13
CA SER A 53 2.41 13.49 10.50
C SER A 53 1.58 12.49 11.33
N ALA A 54 0.61 11.80 10.71
CA ALA A 54 -0.17 10.75 11.34
C ALA A 54 0.67 9.53 11.75
N TRP A 55 1.88 9.43 11.21
CA TRP A 55 2.82 8.33 11.42
C TRP A 55 4.08 8.81 12.16
N ALA A 56 4.02 9.92 12.88
CA ALA A 56 5.16 10.39 13.65
C ALA A 56 5.52 9.39 14.77
N ASN A 57 4.50 8.86 15.45
CA ASN A 57 4.65 8.07 16.68
C ASN A 57 4.13 6.64 16.59
N TYR A 58 3.18 6.32 15.70
CA TYR A 58 2.38 5.08 15.81
C TYR A 58 2.25 4.22 14.53
N PRO A 59 3.30 3.49 14.10
CA PRO A 59 4.71 3.68 14.41
C PRO A 59 5.33 4.74 13.48
N THR A 60 6.56 5.15 13.79
CA THR A 60 7.33 6.03 12.90
C THR A 60 7.57 5.37 11.54
N ILE A 61 7.13 6.03 10.46
CA ILE A 61 7.42 5.65 9.08
C ILE A 61 8.59 6.46 8.53
N LEU A 62 9.51 5.77 7.85
CA LEU A 62 10.61 6.36 7.10
C LEU A 62 10.23 6.47 5.64
N GLN A 63 10.31 7.70 5.11
CA GLN A 63 10.29 7.97 3.67
C GLN A 63 11.73 8.00 3.15
N SER A 64 11.96 7.47 1.96
CA SER A 64 13.24 7.51 1.25
C SER A 64 12.97 7.73 -0.23
N SER A 65 13.66 8.69 -0.86
CA SER A 65 13.56 8.96 -2.30
C SER A 65 14.63 8.19 -3.08
N HIS A 66 14.32 7.82 -4.33
CA HIS A 66 15.20 7.09 -5.26
C HIS A 66 15.90 5.89 -4.61
N ASN A 67 15.11 5.07 -3.92
CA ASN A 67 15.65 4.00 -3.10
C ASN A 67 15.75 2.72 -3.93
N LYS A 68 16.84 1.97 -3.75
CA LYS A 68 16.98 0.61 -4.31
C LYS A 68 16.16 -0.40 -3.50
N PRO A 69 15.86 -1.59 -4.05
CA PRO A 69 15.31 -2.68 -3.27
C PRO A 69 16.24 -3.02 -2.11
N LEU A 70 15.66 -3.58 -1.04
CA LEU A 70 16.42 -4.00 0.14
C LEU A 70 17.13 -5.35 -0.05
N SER A 71 17.07 -5.92 -1.26
CA SER A 71 17.72 -7.19 -1.57
C SER A 71 19.23 -7.01 -1.74
N GLU A 72 19.98 -8.08 -1.45
CA GLU A 72 21.44 -8.14 -1.68
C GLU A 72 21.82 -8.19 -3.17
N VAL A 73 20.82 -8.36 -4.04
CA VAL A 73 21.01 -8.39 -5.49
C VAL A 73 21.17 -6.95 -5.97
N ASN A 74 22.30 -6.66 -6.61
CA ASN A 74 22.58 -5.35 -7.17
C ASN A 74 21.65 -5.05 -8.35
N THR A 75 20.49 -4.44 -8.08
CA THR A 75 19.56 -3.99 -9.11
C THR A 75 19.84 -2.53 -9.46
N THR A 76 19.72 -2.18 -10.74
CA THR A 76 19.86 -0.81 -11.23
C THR A 76 18.57 0.00 -11.05
N GLU A 77 17.42 -0.67 -10.89
CA GLU A 77 16.13 0.00 -10.84
C GLU A 77 15.80 0.50 -9.43
N THR A 78 15.64 1.82 -9.31
CA THR A 78 15.18 2.53 -8.11
C THR A 78 13.71 2.86 -8.23
N VAL A 79 12.99 2.84 -7.11
CA VAL A 79 11.67 3.49 -7.04
C VAL A 79 11.84 4.93 -6.62
N ASP A 80 11.01 5.82 -7.15
CA ASP A 80 11.08 7.25 -6.82
C ASP A 80 10.84 7.51 -5.34
N VAL A 81 9.90 6.78 -4.72
CA VAL A 81 9.64 6.87 -3.29
C VAL A 81 9.36 5.52 -2.65
N MET A 82 9.92 5.32 -1.45
CA MET A 82 9.59 4.20 -0.57
C MET A 82 9.21 4.72 0.82
N TYR A 83 8.10 4.19 1.33
CA TYR A 83 7.71 4.28 2.73
C TYR A 83 7.98 2.95 3.42
N SER A 84 8.57 3.00 4.60
CA SER A 84 9.04 1.79 5.30
C SER A 84 8.98 1.96 6.81
N MET A 85 8.97 0.86 7.54
CA MET A 85 9.16 0.84 8.98
C MET A 85 10.44 0.09 9.34
N LYS A 86 11.02 0.42 10.50
CA LYS A 86 12.09 -0.37 11.10
C LYS A 86 11.52 -1.34 12.11
N TYR A 87 11.99 -2.59 12.09
CA TYR A 87 11.71 -3.59 13.10
C TYR A 87 12.98 -4.38 13.40
N GLY A 88 13.53 -4.21 14.61
CA GLY A 88 14.89 -4.65 14.92
C GLY A 88 15.89 -4.06 13.94
N ASN A 89 16.69 -4.92 13.30
CA ASN A 89 17.66 -4.51 12.27
C ASN A 89 17.08 -4.54 10.84
N ALA A 90 15.81 -4.93 10.67
CA ALA A 90 15.17 -5.01 9.36
C ALA A 90 14.46 -3.70 9.00
N LYS A 91 14.59 -3.28 7.74
CA LYS A 91 13.73 -2.29 7.11
C LYS A 91 12.65 -3.05 6.34
N LEU A 92 11.39 -2.76 6.62
CA LEU A 92 10.26 -3.41 5.95
C LEU A 92 9.56 -2.38 5.06
N PRO A 93 9.47 -2.61 3.74
CA PRO A 93 8.71 -1.71 2.88
C PRO A 93 7.25 -1.77 3.31
N LEU A 94 6.56 -0.64 3.25
CA LEU A 94 5.12 -0.54 3.48
C LEU A 94 4.43 -0.24 2.15
N VAL A 95 4.95 0.77 1.45
CA VAL A 95 4.46 1.29 0.18
C VAL A 95 5.65 1.71 -0.67
N ILE A 96 5.56 1.48 -1.97
CA ILE A 96 6.47 2.06 -2.98
C ILE A 96 5.67 2.88 -3.99
N GLY A 97 6.28 3.93 -4.53
CA GLY A 97 5.64 4.86 -5.44
C GLY A 97 6.55 5.25 -6.60
N GLU A 98 5.93 5.43 -7.75
CA GLU A 98 6.53 5.96 -8.98
C GLU A 98 5.83 7.25 -9.40
N PHE A 99 6.62 8.21 -9.90
CA PHE A 99 6.13 9.43 -10.50
C PHE A 99 6.36 9.39 -11.99
N LYS A 100 5.30 9.61 -12.76
CA LYS A 100 5.37 9.76 -14.21
C LYS A 100 4.72 11.09 -14.60
N ARG A 101 4.82 11.53 -15.86
CA ARG A 101 4.11 12.75 -16.31
C ARG A 101 3.01 12.41 -17.30
N ASN A 102 1.75 12.68 -16.96
CA ASN A 102 0.58 12.55 -17.83
C ASN A 102 0.51 11.19 -18.55
N LEU A 103 0.80 10.11 -17.83
CA LEU A 103 0.93 8.77 -18.40
C LEU A 103 -0.35 7.95 -18.28
N ILE A 104 -1.16 8.20 -17.25
CA ILE A 104 -2.29 7.35 -16.92
C ILE A 104 -3.48 7.74 -17.82
N HIS A 105 -4.16 6.75 -18.38
CA HIS A 105 -5.40 6.95 -19.12
C HIS A 105 -6.60 6.45 -18.30
N PRO A 106 -7.23 7.28 -17.45
CA PRO A 106 -8.32 6.90 -16.55
C PRO A 106 -9.38 5.99 -17.18
N VAL A 107 -9.87 6.37 -18.35
CA VAL A 107 -10.94 5.66 -19.07
C VAL A 107 -10.51 4.23 -19.43
N GLN A 108 -9.27 4.01 -19.87
CA GLN A 108 -8.79 2.68 -20.27
C GLN A 108 -8.65 1.74 -19.07
N TRP A 109 -8.28 2.26 -17.91
CA TRP A 109 -8.25 1.47 -16.69
C TRP A 109 -9.67 1.14 -16.21
N GLN A 110 -10.63 2.04 -16.40
CA GLN A 110 -11.98 1.88 -15.89
C GLN A 110 -12.95 1.14 -16.82
N SER A 111 -12.66 1.05 -18.12
CA SER A 111 -13.61 0.52 -19.13
C SER A 111 -13.83 -0.99 -19.06
N GLY A 112 -12.91 -1.75 -18.45
CA GLY A 112 -12.90 -3.22 -18.49
C GLY A 112 -12.49 -3.78 -19.86
N GLU A 113 -12.10 -2.91 -20.80
CA GLU A 113 -11.58 -3.29 -22.10
C GLU A 113 -10.08 -3.60 -22.03
N THR A 114 -9.54 -4.21 -23.09
CA THR A 114 -8.11 -4.46 -23.18
C THR A 114 -7.35 -3.12 -23.24
N PRO A 115 -6.46 -2.82 -22.28
CA PRO A 115 -5.74 -1.55 -22.29
C PRO A 115 -4.80 -1.43 -23.50
N SER A 116 -4.47 -0.19 -23.87
CA SER A 116 -3.45 0.07 -24.89
C SER A 116 -2.09 -0.53 -24.51
N SER A 117 -1.20 -0.68 -25.50
CA SER A 117 0.15 -1.23 -25.27
C SER A 117 0.94 -0.42 -24.23
N SER A 118 0.75 0.89 -24.15
CA SER A 118 1.40 1.75 -23.15
C SER A 118 0.89 1.47 -21.73
N GLN A 119 -0.43 1.37 -21.53
CA GLN A 119 -1.00 1.07 -20.22
C GLN A 119 -0.68 -0.38 -19.77
N LYS A 120 -0.62 -1.33 -20.71
CA LYS A 120 -0.12 -2.69 -20.43
C LYS A 120 1.34 -2.69 -19.98
N LYS A 121 2.18 -1.88 -20.63
CA LYS A 121 3.59 -1.71 -20.24
C LYS A 121 3.70 -1.11 -18.83
N LEU A 122 2.92 -0.07 -18.53
CA LEU A 122 2.84 0.52 -17.19
C LEU A 122 2.42 -0.51 -16.14
N SER A 123 1.37 -1.30 -16.40
CA SER A 123 0.93 -2.39 -15.51
C SER A 123 2.06 -3.39 -15.20
N ARG A 124 2.76 -3.84 -16.24
CA ARG A 124 3.91 -4.76 -16.11
C ARG A 124 5.07 -4.14 -15.33
N GLU A 125 5.35 -2.86 -15.55
CA GLU A 125 6.40 -2.13 -14.83
C GLU A 125 6.09 -2.06 -13.33
N LEU A 126 4.87 -1.63 -12.96
CA LEU A 126 4.44 -1.54 -11.57
C LEU A 126 4.43 -2.90 -10.87
N ARG A 127 4.04 -3.97 -11.58
CA ARG A 127 4.13 -5.34 -11.09
C ARG A 127 5.58 -5.78 -10.88
N GLY A 128 6.48 -5.42 -11.80
CA GLY A 128 7.91 -5.66 -11.68
C GLY A 128 8.49 -5.01 -10.43
N TYR A 129 8.10 -3.77 -10.13
CA TYR A 129 8.47 -3.11 -8.88
C TYR A 129 7.89 -3.83 -7.66
N ALA A 130 6.60 -4.18 -7.68
CA ALA A 130 5.98 -4.91 -6.56
C ALA A 130 6.76 -6.18 -6.20
N HIS A 131 7.16 -6.95 -7.22
CA HIS A 131 7.95 -8.16 -7.05
C HIS A 131 9.36 -7.88 -6.52
N LYS A 132 10.12 -7.00 -7.19
CA LYS A 132 11.52 -6.68 -6.83
C LYS A 132 11.65 -6.14 -5.40
N TYR A 133 10.70 -5.31 -4.99
CA TYR A 133 10.68 -4.69 -3.66
C TYR A 133 9.91 -5.50 -2.62
N GLN A 134 9.38 -6.67 -3.00
CA GLN A 134 8.55 -7.51 -2.13
C GLN A 134 7.41 -6.70 -1.48
N CYS A 135 6.80 -5.81 -2.26
CA CYS A 135 5.81 -4.86 -1.78
C CYS A 135 4.59 -4.77 -2.71
N PRO A 136 3.50 -5.51 -2.44
CA PRO A 136 2.24 -5.43 -3.20
C PRO A 136 1.56 -4.05 -3.19
N HIS A 137 1.88 -3.20 -2.23
CA HIS A 137 1.35 -1.83 -2.12
C HIS A 137 2.22 -0.90 -2.98
N VAL A 138 1.83 -0.77 -4.25
CA VAL A 138 2.47 0.09 -5.22
C VAL A 138 1.51 1.20 -5.59
N PHE A 139 2.02 2.41 -5.80
CA PHE A 139 1.29 3.46 -6.47
C PHE A 139 2.05 4.06 -7.65
N CYS A 140 1.31 4.63 -8.60
CA CYS A 140 1.84 5.50 -9.64
C CYS A 140 1.06 6.81 -9.61
N PHE A 141 1.76 7.94 -9.55
CA PHE A 141 1.14 9.26 -9.65
C PHE A 141 1.66 9.99 -10.88
N ASP A 142 0.77 10.49 -11.74
CA ASP A 142 1.18 11.11 -13.00
C ASP A 142 1.08 12.65 -13.06
N GLY A 143 0.83 13.28 -11.91
CA GLY A 143 0.51 14.71 -11.78
C GLY A 143 -0.99 14.99 -11.72
N GLU A 144 -1.84 14.10 -12.26
CA GLU A 144 -3.29 14.26 -12.22
C GLU A 144 -4.00 13.05 -11.59
N THR A 145 -3.49 11.84 -11.77
CA THR A 145 -4.14 10.60 -11.35
C THR A 145 -3.22 9.74 -10.51
N LEU A 146 -3.76 9.12 -9.46
CA LEU A 146 -3.11 8.08 -8.66
C LEU A 146 -3.68 6.70 -9.01
N LEU A 147 -2.80 5.73 -9.31
CA LEU A 147 -3.09 4.31 -9.57
C LEU A 147 -2.51 3.42 -8.45
N LEU A 148 -3.17 2.32 -8.06
CA LEU A 148 -2.87 1.58 -6.81
C LEU A 148 -3.02 0.03 -6.87
N GLN A 149 -2.34 -0.64 -5.92
CA GLN A 149 -2.32 -2.02 -5.34
C GLN A 149 -2.60 -3.35 -6.11
N PHE A 150 -1.75 -4.36 -5.81
CA PHE A 150 -1.92 -5.80 -6.10
C PHE A 150 -2.43 -6.63 -4.88
N ARG A 151 -3.29 -7.65 -5.11
CA ARG A 151 -3.82 -8.59 -4.09
C ARG A 151 -3.10 -9.96 -4.08
N ALA A 152 -1.78 -9.97 -4.06
CA ALA A 152 -1.03 -11.22 -4.05
C ALA A 152 -1.23 -12.00 -2.74
N SER A 153 -1.62 -13.29 -2.85
CA SER A 153 -1.83 -14.16 -1.69
C SER A 153 -0.51 -14.63 -1.06
N LYS A 154 0.51 -14.81 -1.89
CA LYS A 154 1.90 -15.08 -1.54
C LYS A 154 2.81 -14.18 -2.37
N MET A 155 4.09 -14.09 -2.03
CA MET A 155 5.05 -13.29 -2.79
C MET A 155 5.19 -13.78 -4.24
N GLU A 156 5.19 -15.10 -4.45
CA GLU A 156 5.36 -15.71 -5.78
C GLU A 156 4.18 -15.39 -6.69
N ASN A 157 3.00 -15.13 -6.12
CA ASN A 157 1.84 -14.72 -6.91
C ASN A 157 2.03 -13.35 -7.56
N LEU A 158 2.99 -12.51 -7.16
CA LEU A 158 3.21 -11.23 -7.83
C LEU A 158 3.63 -11.39 -9.30
N GLU A 159 4.23 -12.52 -9.66
CA GLU A 159 4.62 -12.83 -11.05
C GLU A 159 3.48 -13.47 -11.85
N ASP A 160 2.43 -13.93 -11.18
CA ASP A 160 1.27 -14.59 -11.80
C ASP A 160 0.41 -13.56 -12.55
N GLU A 161 0.16 -13.80 -13.83
CA GLU A 161 -0.70 -12.96 -14.67
C GLU A 161 -2.13 -12.90 -14.11
N GLU A 162 -2.59 -13.98 -13.46
CA GLU A 162 -3.90 -14.10 -12.84
C GLU A 162 -3.95 -13.55 -11.40
N CYS A 163 -2.84 -13.01 -10.88
CA CYS A 163 -2.84 -12.37 -9.57
C CYS A 163 -3.85 -11.22 -9.57
N PRO A 164 -4.86 -11.25 -8.68
CA PRO A 164 -5.85 -10.19 -8.62
C PRO A 164 -5.20 -8.85 -8.31
N VAL A 165 -5.71 -7.80 -8.94
CA VAL A 165 -5.24 -6.42 -8.78
C VAL A 165 -6.43 -5.55 -8.42
N ASP A 166 -6.28 -4.76 -7.37
CA ASP A 166 -7.23 -3.71 -7.06
C ASP A 166 -6.65 -2.39 -7.51
N PHE A 167 -7.06 -1.90 -8.67
CA PHE A 167 -6.65 -0.57 -9.10
C PHE A 167 -7.78 0.43 -8.87
N TRP A 168 -7.39 1.60 -8.38
CA TRP A 168 -8.21 2.80 -8.37
C TRP A 168 -7.59 3.83 -9.27
N VAL A 169 -8.43 4.66 -9.86
CA VAL A 169 -8.04 5.79 -10.67
C VAL A 169 -8.55 7.01 -9.92
N LEU A 170 -7.69 7.60 -9.11
CA LEU A 170 -8.06 8.70 -8.23
C LEU A 170 -7.55 10.01 -8.81
N PRO A 171 -8.44 10.87 -9.35
CA PRO A 171 -8.02 12.16 -9.86
C PRO A 171 -7.66 13.09 -8.69
N ARG A 172 -6.69 13.98 -8.94
CA ARG A 172 -6.20 14.98 -8.00
C ARG A 172 -7.30 15.96 -7.61
N THR A 173 -8.17 16.27 -8.55
CA THR A 173 -9.32 17.16 -8.37
C THR A 173 -10.63 16.41 -8.59
N ASN A 174 -11.71 16.84 -7.94
CA ASN A 174 -13.06 16.29 -8.11
C ASN A 174 -13.20 14.78 -7.80
N SER A 175 -12.35 14.23 -6.93
CA SER A 175 -12.47 12.87 -6.41
C SER A 175 -13.29 12.86 -5.11
N SER A 176 -14.12 11.84 -4.91
CA SER A 176 -14.77 11.57 -3.62
C SER A 176 -13.79 11.06 -2.55
N CYS A 177 -12.64 10.53 -2.97
CA CYS A 177 -11.54 10.11 -2.11
C CYS A 177 -10.33 11.02 -2.32
N THR A 178 -9.88 11.69 -1.26
CA THR A 178 -8.69 12.56 -1.34
C THR A 178 -7.42 11.72 -1.49
N LEU A 179 -6.42 12.24 -2.21
CA LEU A 179 -5.14 11.54 -2.35
C LEU A 179 -4.40 11.35 -1.01
N ARG A 180 -4.60 12.25 -0.05
CA ARG A 180 -4.10 12.12 1.33
C ARG A 180 -4.69 10.89 2.01
N TYR A 181 -6.01 10.76 1.96
CA TYR A 181 -6.69 9.61 2.53
C TYR A 181 -6.29 8.31 1.80
N ALA A 182 -6.13 8.37 0.47
CA ALA A 182 -5.68 7.23 -0.31
C ALA A 182 -4.29 6.74 0.10
N LEU A 183 -3.31 7.65 0.20
CA LEU A 183 -1.96 7.30 0.66
C LEU A 183 -1.99 6.79 2.10
N TYR A 184 -2.76 7.42 2.99
CA TYR A 184 -2.92 6.96 4.37
C TYR A 184 -3.37 5.50 4.40
N ARG A 185 -4.48 5.16 3.72
CA ARG A 185 -5.03 3.79 3.68
C ARG A 185 -4.06 2.77 3.11
N LEU A 186 -3.29 3.16 2.10
CA LEU A 186 -2.25 2.30 1.52
C LEU A 186 -1.11 2.04 2.53
N LEU A 187 -0.69 3.05 3.29
CA LEU A 187 0.29 2.89 4.39
C LEU A 187 -0.27 1.99 5.50
N VAL A 188 -1.55 2.15 5.86
CA VAL A 188 -2.22 1.25 6.83
C VAL A 188 -2.15 -0.18 6.34
N GLN A 189 -2.57 -0.44 5.10
CA GLN A 189 -2.57 -1.79 4.56
C GLN A 189 -1.14 -2.38 4.50
N GLY A 190 -0.14 -1.57 4.13
CA GLY A 190 1.27 -1.92 4.20
C GLY A 190 1.71 -2.29 5.61
N LEU A 191 1.33 -1.50 6.62
CA LEU A 191 1.59 -1.81 8.03
C LEU A 191 0.92 -3.13 8.42
N ARG A 192 -0.35 -3.32 8.06
CA ARG A 192 -1.12 -4.52 8.41
C ARG A 192 -0.49 -5.79 7.85
N ARG A 193 0.04 -5.72 6.63
CA ARG A 193 0.85 -6.80 6.04
C ARG A 193 2.07 -7.09 6.90
N CYS A 194 2.89 -6.08 7.16
CA CYS A 194 4.15 -6.25 7.89
C CYS A 194 3.92 -6.79 9.31
N GLN A 195 2.90 -6.26 9.99
CA GLN A 195 2.40 -6.77 11.26
C GLN A 195 2.04 -8.27 11.18
N GLY A 196 1.31 -8.69 10.16
CA GLY A 196 0.99 -10.11 9.96
C GLY A 196 2.24 -10.96 9.70
N TYR A 197 3.15 -10.49 8.86
CA TYR A 197 4.40 -11.18 8.53
C TYR A 197 5.31 -11.36 9.75
N LEU A 198 5.43 -10.31 10.58
CA LEU A 198 6.21 -10.33 11.82
C LEU A 198 5.52 -11.10 12.95
N GLY A 199 4.20 -11.29 12.86
CA GLY A 199 3.46 -12.09 13.82
C GLY A 199 3.96 -13.53 13.79
N GLY A 200 4.23 -14.11 14.96
CA GLY A 200 4.56 -15.52 15.09
C GLY A 200 3.38 -16.44 14.74
N GLU A 201 3.50 -17.72 15.04
CA GLU A 201 2.37 -18.64 14.95
C GLU A 201 1.24 -18.18 15.90
N LEU A 202 0.01 -18.16 15.41
CA LEU A 202 -1.17 -17.78 16.20
C LEU A 202 -2.07 -19.00 16.37
N THR A 203 -2.38 -19.34 17.61
CA THR A 203 -3.32 -20.41 17.95
C THR A 203 -4.49 -19.83 18.71
N ILE A 204 -5.70 -20.02 18.18
CA ILE A 204 -6.96 -19.61 18.81
C ILE A 204 -7.79 -20.88 19.04
N GLY A 205 -8.09 -21.17 20.30
CA GLY A 205 -8.73 -22.43 20.69
C GLY A 205 -7.87 -23.63 20.30
N ASN A 206 -8.38 -24.48 19.40
CA ASN A 206 -7.69 -25.66 18.87
C ASN A 206 -7.20 -25.48 17.43
N LEU A 207 -7.27 -24.27 16.88
CA LEU A 207 -6.86 -23.98 15.51
C LEU A 207 -5.61 -23.11 15.51
N THR A 208 -4.61 -23.58 14.78
CA THR A 208 -3.39 -22.86 14.50
C THR A 208 -3.47 -22.28 13.09
N THR A 209 -3.00 -21.03 12.92
CA THR A 209 -2.93 -20.38 11.62
C THR A 209 -2.09 -21.18 10.64
N ASN A 210 -2.61 -21.44 9.43
CA ASN A 210 -1.88 -22.17 8.39
C ASN A 210 -0.83 -21.29 7.69
N SER A 211 -1.23 -20.08 7.35
CA SER A 211 -0.38 -19.07 6.70
C SER A 211 -1.03 -17.69 6.84
N ARG A 212 -0.39 -16.65 6.31
CA ARG A 212 -0.98 -15.31 6.18
C ARG A 212 -0.95 -14.83 4.74
N GLN A 213 -1.96 -14.06 4.36
CA GLN A 213 -2.00 -13.43 3.05
C GLN A 213 -0.89 -12.39 2.93
N PHE A 214 -0.12 -12.47 1.84
CA PHE A 214 1.00 -11.55 1.62
C PHE A 214 0.56 -10.10 1.41
N TYR A 215 -0.60 -9.81 0.82
CA TYR A 215 -1.04 -8.43 0.65
C TYR A 215 -1.59 -7.77 1.93
N SER A 216 -2.19 -8.53 2.86
CA SER A 216 -2.96 -7.97 4.00
C SER A 216 -2.46 -8.40 5.38
N GLY A 217 -1.65 -9.45 5.45
CA GLY A 217 -1.26 -10.10 6.69
C GLY A 217 -2.39 -10.87 7.38
N ARG A 218 -3.58 -11.01 6.76
CA ARG A 218 -4.69 -11.77 7.36
C ARG A 218 -4.32 -13.23 7.54
N PRO A 219 -4.62 -13.84 8.71
CA PRO A 219 -4.45 -15.27 8.91
C PRO A 219 -5.39 -16.06 8.00
N THR A 220 -4.88 -17.21 7.56
CA THR A 220 -5.66 -18.25 6.88
C THR A 220 -5.69 -19.47 7.78
N TRP A 221 -6.85 -20.08 7.92
CA TRP A 221 -7.12 -21.19 8.81
C TRP A 221 -7.32 -22.46 7.99
N LYS A 222 -6.79 -23.60 8.44
CA LYS A 222 -7.06 -24.88 7.77
C LYS A 222 -8.23 -25.57 8.50
N ILE A 223 -9.40 -25.56 7.88
CA ILE A 223 -10.64 -26.11 8.43
C ILE A 223 -11.11 -27.23 7.49
N ASN A 224 -11.21 -28.46 8.00
CA ASN A 224 -11.61 -29.63 7.20
C ASN A 224 -10.81 -29.78 5.89
N GLY A 225 -9.51 -29.46 5.93
CA GLY A 225 -8.62 -29.51 4.75
C GLY A 225 -8.68 -28.29 3.82
N LYS A 226 -9.65 -27.38 3.98
CA LYS A 226 -9.78 -26.15 3.19
C LYS A 226 -9.15 -24.96 3.90
N LYS A 227 -8.65 -24.00 3.11
CA LYS A 227 -8.11 -22.74 3.62
C LYS A 227 -9.22 -21.70 3.68
N GLU A 228 -9.48 -21.17 4.86
CA GLU A 228 -10.51 -20.18 5.11
C GLU A 228 -9.91 -18.89 5.67
N LEU A 229 -10.48 -17.74 5.30
CA LEU A 229 -10.06 -16.41 5.80
C LEU A 229 -10.78 -15.99 7.10
N GLN A 230 -11.83 -16.72 7.47
CA GLN A 230 -12.61 -16.49 8.67
C GLN A 230 -12.37 -17.64 9.65
N HIS A 231 -12.21 -17.30 10.92
CA HIS A 231 -12.14 -18.31 11.97
C HIS A 231 -13.56 -18.87 12.22
N PRO A 232 -13.74 -20.20 12.43
CA PRO A 232 -15.08 -20.80 12.50
C PRO A 232 -15.90 -20.34 13.71
N GLN A 233 -15.22 -19.84 14.75
CA GLN A 233 -15.84 -19.27 15.95
C GLN A 233 -16.07 -17.75 15.84
N GLY A 234 -15.86 -17.15 14.66
CA GLY A 234 -16.11 -15.72 14.44
C GLY A 234 -15.03 -14.78 14.98
N PHE A 235 -13.84 -15.29 15.35
CA PHE A 235 -12.73 -14.43 15.74
C PHE A 235 -12.23 -13.61 14.55
N GLU A 236 -12.08 -12.31 14.79
CA GLU A 236 -11.60 -11.35 13.81
C GLU A 236 -10.33 -10.67 14.32
N ARG A 237 -9.57 -10.08 13.38
CA ARG A 237 -8.39 -9.29 13.72
C ARG A 237 -8.82 -8.06 14.51
N SER A 238 -8.25 -7.89 15.70
CA SER A 238 -8.33 -6.65 16.47
C SER A 238 -6.95 -6.07 16.74
N ILE A 239 -6.92 -4.79 17.09
CA ILE A 239 -5.72 -4.07 17.48
C ILE A 239 -6.01 -3.36 18.80
N ASP A 240 -5.12 -3.54 19.77
CA ASP A 240 -5.17 -2.88 21.06
C ASP A 240 -4.96 -1.39 20.83
N ALA A 241 -5.94 -0.58 21.27
CA ALA A 241 -5.91 0.85 21.05
C ALA A 241 -4.68 1.48 21.71
N SER A 242 -4.34 1.09 22.94
CA SER A 242 -3.26 1.76 23.69
C SER A 242 -1.85 1.48 23.15
N THR A 243 -1.64 0.32 22.54
CA THR A 243 -0.31 -0.16 22.12
C THR A 243 -0.15 -0.36 20.62
N GLY A 244 -1.25 -0.41 19.86
CA GLY A 244 -1.23 -0.78 18.45
C GLY A 244 -0.87 -2.26 18.18
N SER A 245 -0.83 -3.08 19.24
CA SER A 245 -0.51 -4.52 19.15
C SER A 245 -1.71 -5.35 18.74
N PHE A 246 -1.49 -6.54 18.18
CA PHE A 246 -2.58 -7.49 17.94
C PHE A 246 -3.18 -8.03 19.24
N VAL A 247 -4.50 -8.20 19.25
CA VAL A 247 -5.29 -8.85 20.29
C VAL A 247 -6.27 -9.84 19.68
#